data_AF-A0A800AQM0-F1
#
_entry.id   AF-A0A800AQM0-F1
#
_cell.length_a   1.000
_cell.length_b   1.000
_cell.length_c   1.000
_cell.angle_alpha   90.00
_cell.angle_beta   90.00
_cell.angle_gamma   90.00
#
_symmetry.space_group_name_H-M   'P 1'
#
loop_
_entity.id
_entity.type
_entity.pdbx_description
1 polymer ?
#
loop_
_entity_poly.entity_id
_entity_poly.type
_entity_poly.pdbx_seq_one_letter_code
_entity_poly.pdbx_strand_id
1 'polypeptide(L)'
;LKNERFDVVVLLGPSHRYYFEGVAVYPSGEFETPLGNLEVDKEIIQEFNSLEFFKANPKYFYGEHSLEVQLPFLIKVLGKVKIVPLIFGKVEYFQMKEVARKLKEISLKKKILLVVSTDLSHYHPYRQANRIDKETIKFIKNKDAYSLWVSSQLKEARACGIYPLITFLIYAQMKNAQIEILKYANSGDTFGRKTQVVGYLSAVAYAKENKEEEMREFALNEEEKITLLKIARKTLESFLKEGKIPQFGAVSENLKEKRGAFVTLKKNGLLRGCIGRIVADTALYKLISQVVIDSALNDPRFSPVGYEELKDIEIEISVLTPFTEIENLEEIEVGKHGLMIRKGFYSGLLLPQVPLEYGWGRETFLKHICLKAGLPPDAYKEKDVLLYKFSAIVFSEKDYGLK
;
A
#
# COMPACT_ATOMS: atom_id res chain seq x y z
N LEU A 1 23.21 5.41 -8.56
CA LEU A 1 24.13 4.92 -7.51
C LEU A 1 25.58 5.36 -7.73
N LYS A 2 26.23 5.12 -8.88
CA LYS A 2 27.69 5.36 -9.09
C LYS A 2 28.22 6.77 -8.79
N ASN A 3 27.36 7.79 -8.82
CA ASN A 3 27.73 9.19 -8.55
C ASN A 3 27.07 9.73 -7.27
N GLU A 4 26.42 8.87 -6.50
CA GLU A 4 25.75 9.24 -5.25
C GLU A 4 26.65 8.89 -4.07
N ARG A 5 26.70 9.79 -3.09
CA ARG A 5 27.34 9.53 -1.80
C ARG A 5 26.27 9.16 -0.78
N PHE A 6 26.48 8.06 -0.08
CA PHE A 6 25.66 7.60 1.05
C PHE A 6 26.53 7.55 2.29
N ASP A 7 25.97 7.90 3.44
CA ASP A 7 26.65 7.80 4.72
C ASP A 7 26.76 6.34 5.17
N VAL A 8 25.75 5.53 4.82
CA VAL A 8 25.64 4.12 5.21
C VAL A 8 24.75 3.34 4.23
N VAL A 9 25.04 2.04 4.08
CA VAL A 9 24.16 1.09 3.41
C VAL A 9 23.52 0.15 4.43
N VAL A 10 22.19 0.17 4.53
CA VAL A 10 21.46 -0.81 5.34
C VAL A 10 21.06 -1.98 4.46
N LEU A 11 21.51 -3.16 4.83
CA LEU A 11 21.30 -4.42 4.10
C LEU A 11 20.20 -5.22 4.80
N LEU A 12 19.13 -5.55 4.08
CA LEU A 12 18.00 -6.32 4.60
C LEU A 12 17.94 -7.66 3.87
N GLY A 13 18.14 -8.75 4.60
CA GLY A 13 18.18 -10.10 4.03
C GLY A 13 17.38 -11.11 4.86
N PRO A 14 16.86 -12.18 4.25
CA PRO A 14 16.29 -13.30 4.99
C PRO A 14 17.36 -14.17 5.64
N SER A 15 16.97 -14.96 6.63
CA SER A 15 17.74 -16.13 7.07
C SER A 15 17.30 -17.38 6.33
N HIS A 16 18.25 -18.06 5.68
CA HIS A 16 18.07 -19.37 5.04
C HIS A 16 18.57 -20.50 5.93
N ARG A 17 19.53 -20.22 6.81
CA ARG A 17 20.23 -21.24 7.61
C ARG A 17 19.64 -21.44 8.99
N TYR A 18 19.21 -20.38 9.64
CA TYR A 18 18.82 -20.40 11.05
C TYR A 18 17.38 -19.98 11.21
N TYR A 19 16.62 -20.77 11.97
CA TYR A 19 15.33 -20.33 12.47
C TYR A 19 15.53 -19.55 13.77
N PHE A 20 14.98 -18.33 13.84
CA PHE A 20 14.86 -17.54 15.05
C PHE A 20 13.72 -16.53 14.89
N GLU A 21 13.18 -16.05 16.00
CA GLU A 21 12.19 -14.95 15.99
C GLU A 21 12.90 -13.59 16.11
N GLY A 22 12.40 -12.58 15.41
CA GLY A 22 12.95 -11.22 15.41
C GLY A 22 13.94 -10.93 14.27
N VAL A 23 14.73 -9.87 14.44
CA VAL A 23 15.74 -9.42 13.47
C VAL A 23 17.13 -9.50 14.11
N ALA A 24 18.06 -10.17 13.43
CA ALA A 24 19.44 -10.27 13.87
C ALA A 24 20.29 -9.14 13.30
N VAL A 25 21.21 -8.63 14.12
CA VAL A 25 22.16 -7.58 13.75
C VAL A 25 23.59 -8.02 14.03
N TYR A 26 24.51 -7.61 13.15
CA TYR A 26 25.95 -7.78 13.40
C TYR A 26 26.44 -6.58 14.21
N PRO A 27 26.91 -6.76 15.46
CA PRO A 27 27.06 -5.67 16.43
C PRO A 27 28.19 -4.67 16.10
N SER A 28 29.30 -5.14 15.54
CA SER A 28 30.49 -4.34 15.23
C SER A 28 31.51 -5.16 14.45
N GLY A 29 32.49 -4.50 13.82
CA GLY A 29 33.57 -5.15 13.09
C GLY A 29 33.45 -4.89 11.59
N GLU A 30 33.94 -5.82 10.79
CA GLU A 30 33.97 -5.69 9.33
C GLU A 30 33.47 -6.98 8.67
N PHE A 31 32.93 -6.85 7.45
CA PHE A 31 32.66 -7.97 6.56
C PHE A 31 33.78 -8.02 5.52
N GLU A 32 34.51 -9.13 5.53
CA GLU A 32 35.59 -9.39 4.58
C GLU A 32 35.02 -9.82 3.23
N THR A 33 35.58 -9.30 2.14
CA THR A 33 35.25 -9.74 0.78
C THR A 33 36.51 -9.79 -0.08
N PRO A 34 36.50 -10.52 -1.22
CA PRO A 34 37.63 -10.51 -2.16
C PRO A 34 37.98 -9.13 -2.73
N LEU A 35 37.08 -8.16 -2.65
CA LEU A 35 37.29 -6.80 -3.18
C LEU A 35 37.66 -5.78 -2.09
N GLY A 36 37.77 -6.21 -0.83
CA GLY A 36 38.04 -5.38 0.34
C GLY A 36 36.96 -5.50 1.42
N ASN A 37 37.25 -4.92 2.58
CA ASN A 37 36.38 -5.02 3.75
C ASN A 37 35.35 -3.87 3.81
N LEU A 38 34.19 -4.16 4.39
CA LEU A 38 33.15 -3.17 4.71
C LEU A 38 32.94 -3.09 6.22
N GLU A 39 33.16 -1.92 6.80
CA GLU A 39 32.99 -1.66 8.24
C GLU A 39 31.51 -1.58 8.61
N VAL A 40 31.14 -2.14 9.77
CA VAL A 40 29.80 -2.04 10.33
C VAL A 40 29.59 -0.71 11.06
N ASP A 41 28.51 0.01 10.76
CA ASP A 41 28.12 1.23 11.48
C ASP A 41 27.48 0.87 12.84
N LYS A 42 28.33 0.76 13.87
CA LYS A 42 27.91 0.43 15.24
C LYS A 42 26.93 1.45 15.84
N GLU A 43 27.04 2.74 15.49
CA GLU A 43 26.16 3.78 16.03
C GLU A 43 24.72 3.55 15.59
N ILE A 44 24.53 3.23 14.30
CA ILE A 44 23.19 2.95 13.77
C ILE A 44 22.67 1.62 14.31
N ILE A 45 23.52 0.60 14.46
CA ILE A 45 23.11 -0.67 15.07
C ILE A 45 22.55 -0.44 16.48
N GLN A 46 23.15 0.47 17.26
CA GLN A 46 22.66 0.82 18.60
C GLN A 46 21.28 1.49 18.59
N GLU A 47 20.91 2.23 17.52
CA GLU A 47 19.56 2.82 17.40
C GLU A 47 18.46 1.74 17.31
N PHE A 48 18.79 0.51 16.91
CA PHE A 48 17.84 -0.61 16.88
C PHE A 48 17.67 -1.32 18.22
N ASN A 49 18.55 -1.08 19.21
CA ASN A 49 18.43 -1.70 20.54
C ASN A 49 17.14 -1.30 21.29
N SER A 50 16.47 -0.22 20.86
CA SER A 50 15.17 0.17 21.41
C SER A 50 14.03 -0.79 21.01
N LEU A 51 14.26 -1.72 20.08
CA LEU A 51 13.28 -2.70 19.61
C LEU A 51 13.58 -4.06 20.25
N GLU A 52 12.71 -4.53 21.14
CA GLU A 52 12.93 -5.75 21.95
C GLU A 52 13.16 -7.03 21.12
N PHE A 53 12.68 -7.06 19.88
CA PHE A 53 12.82 -8.19 18.97
C PHE A 53 14.12 -8.14 18.12
N PHE A 54 15.02 -7.19 18.39
CA PHE A 54 16.35 -7.16 17.77
C PHE A 54 17.37 -7.97 18.58
N LYS A 55 18.18 -8.76 17.87
CA LYS A 55 19.15 -9.68 18.46
C LYS A 55 20.55 -9.39 17.93
N ALA A 56 21.41 -8.81 18.76
CA ALA A 56 22.82 -8.67 18.48
C ALA A 56 23.52 -10.03 18.58
N ASN A 57 23.45 -10.81 17.50
CA ASN A 57 23.99 -12.18 17.47
C ASN A 57 24.69 -12.47 16.14
N PRO A 58 26.05 -12.36 16.11
CA PRO A 58 26.86 -12.66 14.93
C PRO A 58 26.64 -14.07 14.35
N LYS A 59 26.20 -15.04 15.17
CA LYS A 59 26.03 -16.44 14.75
C LYS A 59 25.14 -16.57 13.51
N TYR A 60 24.11 -15.74 13.40
CA TYR A 60 23.15 -15.80 12.30
C TYR A 60 23.68 -15.34 10.95
N PHE A 61 24.88 -14.74 10.93
CA PHE A 61 25.55 -14.28 9.71
C PHE A 61 26.53 -15.31 9.15
N TYR A 62 27.02 -16.24 9.97
CA TYR A 62 27.96 -17.27 9.49
C TYR A 62 27.25 -18.29 8.59
N GLY A 63 27.75 -18.45 7.36
CA GLY A 63 27.19 -19.37 6.36
C GLY A 63 25.87 -18.90 5.73
N GLU A 64 25.41 -17.68 6.06
CA GLU A 64 24.30 -17.00 5.41
C GLU A 64 24.82 -16.20 4.22
N HIS A 65 24.18 -16.36 3.07
CA HIS A 65 24.65 -15.81 1.80
C HIS A 65 23.80 -14.63 1.32
N SER A 66 22.61 -14.44 1.91
CA SER A 66 21.64 -13.44 1.41
C SER A 66 22.22 -12.03 1.33
N LEU A 67 23.03 -11.63 2.30
CA LEU A 67 23.70 -10.32 2.30
C LEU A 67 25.10 -10.36 1.67
N GLU A 68 25.82 -11.48 1.82
CA GLU A 68 27.18 -11.68 1.31
C GLU A 68 27.28 -11.39 -0.19
N VAL A 69 26.33 -11.92 -0.98
CA VAL A 69 26.32 -11.76 -2.44
C VAL A 69 26.13 -10.31 -2.91
N GLN A 70 25.67 -9.41 -2.03
CA GLN A 70 25.49 -8.00 -2.34
C GLN A 70 26.77 -7.18 -2.13
N LEU A 71 27.67 -7.62 -1.24
CA LEU A 71 28.83 -6.83 -0.80
C LEU A 71 29.81 -6.49 -1.94
N PRO A 72 30.15 -7.41 -2.86
CA PRO A 72 31.04 -7.09 -3.98
C PRO A 72 30.49 -6.00 -4.89
N PHE A 73 29.17 -5.98 -5.13
CA PHE A 73 28.52 -4.94 -5.93
C PHE A 73 28.58 -3.59 -5.24
N LEU A 74 28.39 -3.55 -3.92
CA LEU A 74 28.49 -2.31 -3.13
C LEU A 74 29.89 -1.71 -3.22
N ILE A 75 30.93 -2.51 -3.01
CA ILE A 75 32.32 -2.03 -3.12
C ILE A 75 32.60 -1.52 -4.54
N LYS A 76 32.15 -2.26 -5.56
CA LYS A 76 32.39 -1.88 -6.96
C LYS A 76 31.71 -0.57 -7.35
N VAL A 77 30.54 -0.28 -6.78
CA VAL A 77 29.71 0.89 -7.15
C VAL A 77 29.96 2.10 -6.27
N LEU A 78 30.17 1.89 -4.96
CA LEU A 78 30.25 2.96 -3.94
C LEU A 78 31.65 3.12 -3.34
N GLY A 79 32.56 2.15 -3.53
CA GLY A 79 33.87 2.15 -2.88
C GLY A 79 33.76 1.85 -1.38
N LYS A 80 34.40 2.69 -0.56
CA LYS A 80 34.35 2.56 0.91
C LYS A 80 33.06 3.19 1.45
N VAL A 81 32.23 2.36 2.09
CA VAL A 81 31.01 2.79 2.77
C VAL A 81 30.77 1.90 3.98
N LYS A 82 30.17 2.43 5.05
CA LYS A 82 29.77 1.62 6.19
C LYS A 82 28.49 0.85 5.90
N ILE A 83 28.30 -0.30 6.53
CA ILE A 83 27.13 -1.15 6.37
C ILE A 83 26.39 -1.41 7.68
N VAL A 84 25.09 -1.69 7.59
CA VAL A 84 24.24 -2.13 8.70
C VAL A 84 23.51 -3.39 8.24
N PRO A 85 24.04 -4.59 8.57
CA PRO A 85 23.48 -5.84 8.08
C PRO A 85 22.38 -6.36 9.02
N LEU A 86 21.17 -6.51 8.47
CA LEU A 86 19.96 -6.96 9.15
C LEU A 86 19.49 -8.28 8.54
N ILE A 87 19.51 -9.37 9.32
CA ILE A 87 18.95 -10.67 8.92
C ILE A 87 17.60 -10.87 9.59
N PHE A 88 16.58 -11.07 8.78
CA PHE A 88 15.20 -11.26 9.24
C PHE A 88 14.93 -12.75 9.49
N GLY A 89 14.61 -13.07 10.75
CA GLY A 89 13.99 -14.33 11.12
C GLY A 89 12.47 -14.24 10.98
N LYS A 90 11.72 -14.96 11.81
CA LYS A 90 10.25 -14.83 11.88
C LYS A 90 9.88 -13.52 12.57
N VAL A 91 9.12 -12.68 11.88
CA VAL A 91 8.58 -11.40 12.40
C VAL A 91 7.13 -11.21 12.00
N GLU A 92 6.40 -10.45 12.81
CA GLU A 92 5.03 -10.03 12.55
C GLU A 92 4.96 -8.69 11.79
N TYR A 93 3.80 -8.38 11.20
CA TYR A 93 3.63 -7.16 10.41
C TYR A 93 3.94 -5.88 11.20
N PHE A 94 3.49 -5.80 12.46
CA PHE A 94 3.75 -4.63 13.30
C PHE A 94 5.25 -4.44 13.57
N GLN A 95 6.00 -5.53 13.75
CA GLN A 95 7.46 -5.48 13.95
C GLN A 95 8.16 -4.96 12.69
N MET A 96 7.77 -5.43 11.52
CA MET A 96 8.28 -4.93 10.24
C MET A 96 8.02 -3.42 10.07
N LYS A 97 6.86 -2.94 10.54
CA LYS A 97 6.52 -1.52 10.56
C LYS A 97 7.39 -0.73 11.53
N GLU A 98 7.68 -1.26 12.72
CA GLU A 98 8.61 -0.64 13.68
C GLU A 98 10.02 -0.51 13.11
N VAL A 99 10.52 -1.54 12.39
CA VAL A 99 11.80 -1.44 11.66
C VAL A 99 11.76 -0.33 10.62
N ALA A 100 10.70 -0.26 9.81
CA ALA A 100 10.55 0.77 8.80
C ALA A 100 10.50 2.19 9.41
N ARG A 101 9.83 2.37 10.55
CA ARG A 101 9.83 3.66 11.28
C ARG A 101 11.23 4.01 11.77
N LYS A 102 11.96 3.07 12.35
CA LYS A 102 13.36 3.29 12.78
C LYS A 102 14.26 3.68 11.62
N LEU A 103 14.14 3.00 10.48
CA LEU A 103 14.85 3.37 9.24
C LEU A 103 14.48 4.78 8.77
N LYS A 104 13.21 5.19 8.89
CA LYS A 104 12.76 6.56 8.58
C LYS A 104 13.46 7.57 9.49
N GLU A 105 13.49 7.34 10.80
CA GLU A 105 14.17 8.20 11.78
C GLU A 105 15.67 8.35 11.45
N ILE A 106 16.36 7.24 11.18
CA ILE A 106 17.78 7.25 10.79
C ILE A 106 17.97 8.07 9.50
N SER A 107 17.09 7.90 8.52
CA SER A 107 17.16 8.61 7.24
C SER A 107 16.89 10.12 7.32
N LEU A 108 16.45 10.65 8.48
CA LEU A 108 16.37 12.09 8.71
C LEU A 108 17.73 12.69 9.11
N LYS A 109 18.63 11.86 9.63
CA LYS A 109 19.95 12.28 10.15
C LYS A 109 21.09 11.92 9.19
N LYS A 110 20.94 10.81 8.45
CA LYS A 110 21.95 10.26 7.53
C LYS A 110 21.33 9.95 6.17
N LYS A 111 22.09 10.14 5.09
CA LYS A 111 21.72 9.71 3.75
C LYS A 111 21.98 8.21 3.62
N ILE A 112 20.93 7.41 3.78
CA ILE A 112 21.01 5.94 3.77
C ILE A 112 20.67 5.36 2.39
N LEU A 113 21.35 4.28 2.01
CA LEU A 113 20.93 3.38 0.94
C LEU A 113 20.33 2.12 1.55
N LEU A 114 19.10 1.77 1.21
CA LEU A 114 18.52 0.47 1.57
C LEU A 114 18.76 -0.53 0.44
N VAL A 115 19.28 -1.71 0.77
CA VAL A 115 19.43 -2.84 -0.16
C VAL A 115 18.66 -4.01 0.38
N VAL A 116 17.64 -4.44 -0.36
CA VAL A 116 16.84 -5.62 -0.03
C VAL A 116 17.30 -6.78 -0.89
N SER A 117 17.75 -7.86 -0.24
CA SER A 117 18.15 -9.07 -0.94
C SER A 117 16.99 -10.07 -0.97
N THR A 118 16.48 -10.36 -2.16
CA THR A 118 15.43 -11.36 -2.35
C THR A 118 15.37 -11.89 -3.78
N ASP A 119 15.24 -13.21 -3.91
CA ASP A 119 14.67 -13.88 -5.08
C ASP A 119 13.14 -13.95 -4.93
N LEU A 120 12.43 -14.23 -6.03
CA LEU A 120 10.97 -14.35 -6.05
C LEU A 120 10.52 -15.81 -5.88
N SER A 121 9.66 -16.34 -6.76
CA SER A 121 9.21 -17.73 -6.67
C SER A 121 10.33 -18.74 -6.92
N HIS A 122 10.25 -19.91 -6.29
CA HIS A 122 11.26 -20.97 -6.36
C HIS A 122 10.63 -22.30 -6.75
N TYR A 123 11.30 -23.03 -7.63
CA TYR A 123 11.02 -24.43 -8.00
C TYR A 123 9.62 -24.68 -8.58
N HIS A 124 9.02 -23.66 -9.19
CA HIS A 124 7.78 -23.79 -9.95
C HIS A 124 8.06 -23.98 -11.44
N PRO A 125 7.15 -24.66 -12.19
CA PRO A 125 7.18 -24.62 -13.64
C PRO A 125 7.09 -23.19 -14.15
N TYR A 126 7.79 -22.90 -15.26
CA TYR A 126 7.97 -21.55 -15.81
C TYR A 126 6.69 -20.70 -15.87
N ARG A 127 5.57 -21.25 -16.37
CA ARG A 127 4.29 -20.52 -16.46
C ARG A 127 3.71 -20.17 -15.08
N GLN A 128 3.86 -21.06 -14.11
CA GLN A 128 3.38 -20.84 -12.75
C GLN A 128 4.26 -19.82 -12.02
N ALA A 129 5.58 -19.92 -12.15
CA ALA A 129 6.53 -18.95 -11.63
C ALA A 129 6.21 -17.53 -12.15
N ASN A 130 6.06 -17.37 -13.46
CA ASN A 130 5.69 -16.08 -14.06
C ASN A 130 4.37 -15.51 -13.53
N ARG A 131 3.37 -16.35 -13.24
CA ARG A 131 2.08 -15.90 -12.69
C ARG A 131 2.25 -15.38 -11.26
N ILE A 132 2.92 -16.16 -10.40
CA ILE A 132 3.19 -15.82 -9.01
C ILE A 132 4.05 -14.55 -8.93
N ASP A 133 5.14 -14.51 -9.71
CA ASP A 133 6.07 -13.38 -9.70
C ASP A 133 5.40 -12.10 -10.20
N LYS A 134 4.54 -12.18 -11.22
CA LYS A 134 3.78 -11.02 -11.73
C LYS A 134 2.87 -10.43 -10.65
N GLU A 135 2.29 -11.27 -9.81
CA GLU A 135 1.47 -10.84 -8.68
C GLU A 135 2.33 -10.19 -7.59
N THR A 136 3.44 -10.81 -7.20
CA THR A 136 4.41 -10.21 -6.27
C THR A 136 4.91 -8.84 -6.77
N ILE A 137 5.28 -8.75 -8.05
CA ILE A 137 5.73 -7.51 -8.71
C ILE A 137 4.64 -6.43 -8.70
N LYS A 138 3.36 -6.81 -8.85
CA LYS A 138 2.24 -5.87 -8.76
C LYS A 138 2.18 -5.23 -7.37
N PHE A 139 2.32 -6.02 -6.30
CA PHE A 139 2.38 -5.48 -4.93
C PHE A 139 3.59 -4.55 -4.73
N ILE A 140 4.78 -4.95 -5.23
CA ILE A 140 5.99 -4.12 -5.16
C ILE A 140 5.77 -2.78 -5.86
N LYS A 141 5.31 -2.79 -7.12
CA LYS A 141 5.09 -1.59 -7.92
C LYS A 141 4.09 -0.62 -7.27
N ASN A 142 3.06 -1.17 -6.63
CA ASN A 142 2.03 -0.37 -5.96
C ASN A 142 2.38 -0.03 -4.50
N LYS A 143 3.53 -0.49 -4.00
CA LYS A 143 3.93 -0.39 -2.59
C LYS A 143 2.89 -0.98 -1.62
N ASP A 144 2.17 -2.01 -2.03
CA ASP A 144 1.07 -2.60 -1.25
C ASP A 144 1.60 -3.66 -0.26
N ALA A 145 2.27 -3.17 0.79
CA ALA A 145 2.96 -4.00 1.77
C ALA A 145 2.02 -4.93 2.54
N TYR A 146 0.82 -4.44 2.90
CA TYR A 146 -0.13 -5.23 3.66
C TYR A 146 -0.74 -6.37 2.85
N SER A 147 -1.16 -6.11 1.61
CA SER A 147 -1.67 -7.19 0.77
C SER A 147 -0.57 -8.19 0.39
N LEU A 148 0.68 -7.75 0.23
CA LEU A 148 1.82 -8.67 0.08
C LEU A 148 2.01 -9.55 1.32
N TRP A 149 1.93 -8.98 2.54
CA TRP A 149 1.96 -9.74 3.79
C TRP A 149 0.86 -10.80 3.82
N VAL A 150 -0.40 -10.39 3.62
CA VAL A 150 -1.56 -11.28 3.66
C VAL A 150 -1.45 -12.39 2.60
N SER A 151 -1.09 -12.05 1.37
CA SER A 151 -0.88 -13.01 0.27
C SER A 151 0.27 -13.99 0.56
N SER A 152 1.33 -13.54 1.24
CA SER A 152 2.44 -14.42 1.64
C SER A 152 2.02 -15.45 2.69
N GLN A 153 1.12 -15.10 3.62
CA GLN A 153 0.57 -16.05 4.60
C GLN A 153 -0.28 -17.13 3.93
N LEU A 154 -0.96 -16.80 2.82
CA LEU A 154 -1.68 -17.76 1.97
C LEU A 154 -0.77 -18.57 1.02
N LYS A 155 0.54 -18.27 0.98
CA LYS A 155 1.52 -18.87 0.05
C LYS A 155 1.23 -18.59 -1.43
N GLU A 156 0.48 -17.51 -1.72
CA GLU A 156 0.14 -17.05 -3.06
C GLU A 156 1.26 -16.21 -3.67
N ALA A 157 1.71 -15.17 -2.96
CA ALA A 157 2.92 -14.43 -3.27
C ALA A 157 4.15 -15.13 -2.67
N ARG A 158 5.28 -15.14 -3.40
CA ARG A 158 6.53 -15.76 -2.97
C ARG A 158 7.74 -14.86 -3.20
N ALA A 159 8.58 -14.77 -2.17
CA ALA A 159 9.91 -14.20 -2.20
C ALA A 159 10.71 -14.81 -1.03
N CYS A 160 12.00 -15.13 -1.19
CA CYS A 160 12.77 -15.65 -0.05
C CYS A 160 12.98 -14.57 1.02
N GLY A 161 13.17 -13.32 0.61
CA GLY A 161 13.27 -12.13 1.45
C GLY A 161 11.93 -11.42 1.64
N ILE A 162 10.82 -12.15 1.83
CA ILE A 162 9.48 -11.54 1.92
C ILE A 162 9.35 -10.53 3.06
N TYR A 163 9.91 -10.81 4.25
CA TYR A 163 9.86 -9.86 5.37
C TYR A 163 10.73 -8.62 5.15
N PRO A 164 12.02 -8.75 4.75
CA PRO A 164 12.82 -7.61 4.28
C PRO A 164 12.11 -6.75 3.23
N LEU A 165 11.46 -7.39 2.26
CA LEU A 165 10.73 -6.72 1.18
C LEU A 165 9.52 -5.94 1.72
N ILE A 166 8.70 -6.56 2.57
CA ILE A 166 7.55 -5.88 3.19
C ILE A 166 8.02 -4.68 4.03
N THR A 167 9.05 -4.85 4.87
CA THR A 167 9.65 -3.74 5.63
C THR A 167 10.09 -2.59 4.71
N PHE A 168 10.74 -2.91 3.60
CA PHE A 168 11.14 -1.90 2.62
C PHE A 168 9.95 -1.21 1.94
N LEU A 169 8.89 -1.94 1.59
CA LEU A 169 7.70 -1.33 1.00
C LEU A 169 7.01 -0.38 1.98
N ILE A 170 6.92 -0.75 3.27
CA ILE A 170 6.41 0.14 4.33
C ILE A 170 7.27 1.41 4.39
N TYR A 171 8.60 1.29 4.41
CA TYR A 171 9.51 2.43 4.40
C TYR A 171 9.33 3.30 3.15
N ALA A 172 9.20 2.69 1.97
CA ALA A 172 8.98 3.37 0.71
C ALA A 172 7.65 4.14 0.69
N GLN A 173 6.58 3.59 1.28
CA GLN A 173 5.32 4.30 1.48
C GLN A 173 5.52 5.54 2.37
N MET A 174 6.19 5.39 3.51
CA MET A 174 6.45 6.49 4.45
C MET A 174 7.31 7.62 3.86
N LYS A 175 8.15 7.31 2.87
CA LYS A 175 8.98 8.25 2.13
C LYS A 175 8.32 8.76 0.84
N ASN A 176 7.09 8.35 0.55
CA ASN A 176 6.41 8.59 -0.73
C ASN A 176 7.31 8.27 -1.95
N ALA A 177 8.13 7.22 -1.85
CA ALA A 177 9.08 6.86 -2.88
C ALA A 177 8.35 6.31 -4.12
N GLN A 178 8.88 6.58 -5.31
CA GLN A 178 8.45 5.91 -6.53
C GLN A 178 9.31 4.67 -6.73
N ILE A 179 8.69 3.55 -7.11
CA ILE A 179 9.38 2.29 -7.38
C ILE A 179 9.32 2.02 -8.88
N GLU A 180 10.48 1.85 -9.48
CA GLU A 180 10.65 1.44 -10.87
C GLU A 180 11.16 0.01 -10.93
N ILE A 181 10.48 -0.84 -11.70
CA ILE A 181 10.93 -2.19 -12.00
C ILE A 181 11.88 -2.11 -13.19
N LEU A 182 13.17 -2.37 -12.96
CA LEU A 182 14.20 -2.29 -13.99
C LEU A 182 14.20 -3.54 -14.88
N LYS A 183 14.11 -4.72 -14.25
CA LYS A 183 14.07 -5.99 -14.98
C LYS A 183 13.47 -7.09 -14.12
N TYR A 184 12.69 -7.94 -14.77
CA TYR A 184 12.31 -9.26 -14.28
C TYR A 184 12.80 -10.32 -15.28
N ALA A 185 13.32 -11.41 -14.76
CA ALA A 185 13.65 -12.63 -15.50
C ALA A 185 13.59 -13.82 -14.55
N ASN A 186 13.55 -15.04 -15.07
CA ASN A 186 13.75 -16.24 -14.27
C ASN A 186 14.87 -17.12 -14.84
N SER A 187 15.35 -18.09 -14.08
CA SER A 187 16.45 -18.97 -14.49
C SER A 187 16.18 -19.74 -15.80
N GLY A 188 14.91 -19.97 -16.15
CA GLY A 188 14.49 -20.57 -17.42
C GLY A 188 14.47 -19.64 -18.64
N ASP A 189 14.75 -18.33 -18.46
CA ASP A 189 14.99 -17.38 -19.56
C ASP A 189 16.41 -17.50 -20.14
N THR A 190 17.26 -18.31 -19.51
CA THR A 190 18.57 -18.72 -20.04
C THR A 190 18.46 -20.10 -20.73
N PHE A 191 19.55 -20.85 -20.89
CA PHE A 191 19.53 -22.24 -21.35
C PHE A 191 18.98 -23.25 -20.31
N GLY A 192 18.44 -22.77 -19.19
CA GLY A 192 17.94 -23.58 -18.09
C GLY A 192 16.68 -24.40 -18.38
N ARG A 193 16.44 -25.42 -17.56
CA ARG A 193 15.21 -26.23 -17.61
C ARG A 193 14.01 -25.40 -17.15
N LYS A 194 12.89 -25.46 -17.88
CA LYS A 194 11.65 -24.72 -17.59
C LYS A 194 10.70 -25.43 -16.61
N THR A 195 11.09 -26.59 -16.10
CA THR A 195 10.30 -27.41 -15.16
C THR A 195 10.35 -26.89 -13.73
N GLN A 196 11.47 -26.27 -13.34
CA GLN A 196 11.69 -25.66 -12.04
C GLN A 196 12.59 -24.45 -12.22
N VAL A 197 12.03 -23.26 -12.03
CA VAL A 197 12.76 -22.00 -12.19
C VAL A 197 12.77 -21.19 -10.90
N VAL A 198 13.70 -20.24 -10.82
CA VAL A 198 13.78 -19.22 -9.77
C VAL A 198 13.59 -17.86 -10.42
N GLY A 199 12.70 -17.03 -9.86
CA GLY A 199 12.43 -15.68 -10.36
C GLY A 199 13.39 -14.64 -9.76
N TYR A 200 13.83 -13.69 -10.60
CA TYR A 200 14.77 -12.63 -10.24
C TYR A 200 14.19 -11.26 -10.63
N LEU A 201 14.26 -10.31 -9.70
CA LEU A 201 13.78 -8.95 -9.90
C LEU A 201 14.87 -7.95 -9.55
N SER A 202 15.05 -6.96 -10.41
CA SER A 202 15.76 -5.73 -10.08
C SER A 202 14.80 -4.56 -10.11
N ALA A 203 14.76 -3.80 -9.03
CA ALA A 203 13.94 -2.61 -8.87
C ALA A 203 14.73 -1.52 -8.14
N VAL A 204 14.37 -0.27 -8.38
CA VAL A 204 14.93 0.89 -7.69
C VAL A 204 13.80 1.73 -7.13
N ALA A 205 13.97 2.19 -5.89
CA ALA A 205 13.08 3.19 -5.31
C ALA A 205 13.82 4.50 -5.14
N TYR A 206 13.18 5.60 -5.53
CA TYR A 206 13.69 6.94 -5.31
C TYR A 206 12.60 7.78 -4.63
N ALA A 207 12.96 8.35 -3.49
CA ALA A 207 12.16 9.38 -2.85
C ALA A 207 12.61 10.73 -3.41
N LYS A 208 11.67 11.55 -3.89
CA LYS A 208 11.99 12.95 -4.17
C LYS A 208 12.18 13.64 -2.82
N GLU A 209 13.26 14.41 -2.66
CA GLU A 209 13.38 15.39 -1.58
C GLU A 209 12.41 16.54 -1.84
N ASN A 210 11.11 16.27 -1.73
CA ASN A 210 10.12 17.32 -1.83
C ASN A 210 10.11 18.07 -0.50
N LYS A 211 10.94 19.12 -0.41
CA LYS A 211 10.91 20.07 0.71
C LYS A 211 9.60 20.87 0.79
N GLU A 212 8.70 20.77 -0.18
CA GLU A 212 7.50 21.63 -0.28
C GLU A 212 6.25 20.97 -0.87
N GLU A 213 6.22 19.64 -1.13
CA GLU A 213 4.91 18.96 -1.23
C GLU A 213 4.43 18.62 0.19
N GLU A 214 4.21 19.66 0.99
CA GLU A 214 3.11 19.61 1.94
C GLU A 214 1.88 19.16 1.16
N MET A 215 1.16 18.19 1.73
CA MET A 215 -0.08 17.66 1.16
C MET A 215 -0.96 18.84 0.74
N ARG A 216 -1.02 19.18 -0.55
CA ARG A 216 -2.18 19.91 -1.06
C ARG A 216 -3.34 18.99 -0.75
N GLU A 217 -4.13 19.40 0.22
CA GLU A 217 -5.34 18.69 0.59
C GLU A 217 -6.15 18.57 -0.70
N PHE A 218 -6.35 17.34 -1.15
CA PHE A 218 -7.11 17.10 -2.36
C PHE A 218 -8.50 17.69 -2.14
N ALA A 219 -8.81 18.72 -2.92
CA ALA A 219 -10.05 19.44 -2.85
C ALA A 219 -10.62 19.53 -4.26
N LEU A 220 -11.94 19.48 -4.38
CA LEU A 220 -12.64 19.72 -5.64
C LEU A 220 -13.25 21.10 -5.58
N ASN A 221 -13.02 21.90 -6.62
CA ASN A 221 -13.77 23.14 -6.77
C ASN A 221 -15.20 22.87 -7.26
N GLU A 222 -16.06 23.89 -7.24
CA GLU A 222 -17.47 23.77 -7.60
C GLU A 222 -17.67 23.30 -9.06
N GLU A 223 -16.85 23.79 -10.01
CA GLU A 223 -16.93 23.38 -11.41
C GLU A 223 -16.58 21.89 -11.60
N GLU A 224 -15.58 21.41 -10.87
CA GLU A 224 -15.15 20.01 -10.87
C GLU A 224 -16.23 19.09 -10.28
N LYS A 225 -16.89 19.51 -9.19
CA LYS A 225 -18.03 18.78 -8.60
C LYS A 225 -19.19 18.68 -9.59
N ILE A 226 -19.59 19.80 -10.19
CA ILE A 226 -20.63 19.84 -11.24
C ILE A 226 -20.25 18.94 -12.42
N THR A 227 -18.98 18.96 -12.82
CA THR A 227 -18.47 18.12 -13.92
C THR A 227 -18.61 16.64 -13.59
N LEU A 228 -18.26 16.20 -12.38
CA LEU A 228 -18.42 14.82 -11.95
C LEU A 228 -19.90 14.39 -11.90
N LEU A 229 -20.80 15.25 -11.42
CA LEU A 229 -22.25 14.98 -11.45
C LEU A 229 -22.77 14.82 -12.88
N LYS A 230 -22.37 15.71 -13.80
CA LYS A 230 -22.72 15.62 -15.23
C LYS A 230 -22.18 14.34 -15.87
N ILE A 231 -20.95 13.94 -15.53
CA ILE A 231 -20.35 12.68 -15.99
C ILE A 231 -21.17 11.50 -15.49
N ALA A 232 -21.52 11.46 -14.21
CA ALA A 232 -22.33 10.39 -13.62
C ALA A 232 -23.70 10.30 -14.31
N ARG A 233 -24.42 11.42 -14.40
CA ARG A 233 -25.74 11.54 -15.04
C ARG A 233 -25.73 11.07 -16.49
N LYS A 234 -24.84 11.64 -17.31
CA LYS A 234 -24.74 11.31 -18.74
C LYS A 234 -24.34 9.85 -18.96
N THR A 235 -23.45 9.33 -18.11
CA THR A 235 -23.05 7.92 -18.17
C THR A 235 -24.24 7.00 -17.87
N LEU A 236 -24.98 7.29 -16.80
CA LEU A 236 -26.13 6.49 -16.41
C LEU A 236 -27.23 6.52 -17.47
N GLU A 237 -27.54 7.70 -18.02
CA GLU A 237 -28.51 7.86 -19.12
C GLU A 237 -28.11 7.09 -20.38
N SER A 238 -26.88 7.27 -20.84
CA SER A 238 -26.37 6.60 -22.05
C SER A 238 -26.30 5.09 -21.86
N PHE A 239 -25.92 4.62 -20.67
CA PHE A 239 -25.84 3.19 -20.40
C PHE A 239 -27.22 2.53 -20.32
N LEU A 240 -28.19 3.13 -19.62
CA LEU A 240 -29.54 2.57 -19.54
C LEU A 240 -30.30 2.64 -20.87
N LYS A 241 -30.00 3.62 -21.73
CA LYS A 241 -30.64 3.77 -23.04
C LYS A 241 -29.99 2.94 -24.14
N GLU A 242 -28.65 2.89 -24.18
CA GLU A 242 -27.88 2.38 -25.32
C GLU A 242 -26.88 1.27 -24.95
N GLY A 243 -26.69 0.99 -23.66
CA GLY A 243 -25.67 0.04 -23.18
C GLY A 243 -24.24 0.54 -23.36
N LYS A 244 -24.03 1.85 -23.55
CA LYS A 244 -22.72 2.45 -23.84
C LYS A 244 -22.24 3.35 -22.70
N ILE A 245 -20.93 3.33 -22.47
CA ILE A 245 -20.24 4.26 -21.56
C ILE A 245 -19.64 5.39 -22.40
N PRO A 246 -20.08 6.64 -22.24
CA PRO A 246 -19.50 7.78 -22.96
C PRO A 246 -18.02 7.96 -22.64
N GLN A 247 -17.26 8.49 -23.60
CA GLN A 247 -15.88 8.91 -23.36
C GLN A 247 -15.84 10.40 -22.98
N PHE A 248 -15.02 10.72 -21.97
CA PHE A 248 -14.78 12.09 -21.51
C PHE A 248 -13.27 12.37 -21.64
N GLY A 249 -12.89 13.34 -22.47
CA GLY A 249 -11.49 13.65 -22.79
C GLY A 249 -10.97 14.97 -22.23
N ALA A 250 -11.84 15.98 -22.10
CA ALA A 250 -11.52 17.29 -21.57
C ALA A 250 -11.96 17.38 -20.10
N VAL A 251 -11.06 17.01 -19.18
CA VAL A 251 -11.26 17.12 -17.73
C VAL A 251 -10.01 17.74 -17.10
N SER A 252 -10.18 18.44 -15.97
CA SER A 252 -9.06 19.04 -15.24
C SER A 252 -8.05 17.97 -14.77
N GLU A 253 -6.81 18.38 -14.48
CA GLU A 253 -5.78 17.47 -13.95
C GLU A 253 -6.22 16.84 -12.61
N ASN A 254 -6.94 17.59 -11.78
CA ASN A 254 -7.45 17.11 -10.50
C ASN A 254 -8.40 15.90 -10.66
N LEU A 255 -9.24 15.91 -11.71
CA LEU A 255 -10.12 14.79 -12.03
C LEU A 255 -9.39 13.58 -12.61
N LYS A 256 -8.15 13.75 -13.09
CA LYS A 256 -7.28 12.66 -13.54
C LYS A 256 -6.55 11.97 -12.38
N GLU A 257 -6.53 12.58 -11.20
CA GLU A 257 -5.98 11.96 -10.01
C GLU A 257 -6.70 10.65 -9.68
N LYS A 258 -5.95 9.71 -9.12
CA LYS A 258 -6.49 8.42 -8.70
C LYS A 258 -7.04 8.57 -7.29
N ARG A 259 -8.34 8.35 -7.14
CA ARG A 259 -9.09 8.49 -5.88
C ARG A 259 -10.11 7.37 -5.75
N GLY A 260 -10.46 7.03 -4.52
CA GLY A 260 -11.65 6.23 -4.25
C GLY A 260 -12.90 7.11 -4.32
N ALA A 261 -14.03 6.54 -4.72
CA ALA A 261 -15.30 7.26 -4.75
C ALA A 261 -16.48 6.30 -4.64
N PHE A 262 -17.58 6.82 -4.10
CA PHE A 262 -18.89 6.18 -4.07
C PHE A 262 -19.89 7.04 -4.83
N VAL A 263 -20.83 6.38 -5.52
CA VAL A 263 -22.00 7.03 -6.11
C VAL A 263 -23.24 6.48 -5.44
N THR A 264 -24.03 7.35 -4.84
CA THR A 264 -25.30 7.04 -4.21
C THR A 264 -26.43 7.53 -5.10
N LEU A 265 -27.36 6.64 -5.42
CA LEU A 265 -28.60 6.94 -6.12
C LEU A 265 -29.72 7.04 -5.09
N LYS A 266 -30.45 8.16 -5.09
CA LYS A 266 -31.64 8.34 -4.24
C LYS A 266 -32.87 8.52 -5.12
N LYS A 267 -33.95 7.79 -4.85
CA LYS A 267 -35.25 7.97 -5.49
C LYS A 267 -36.21 8.56 -4.47
N ASN A 268 -36.71 9.77 -4.72
CA ASN A 268 -37.57 10.50 -3.78
C ASN A 268 -36.95 10.61 -2.37
N GLY A 269 -35.64 10.88 -2.30
CA GLY A 269 -34.89 10.95 -1.04
C GLY A 269 -34.51 9.62 -0.40
N LEU A 270 -35.01 8.48 -0.90
CA LEU A 270 -34.71 7.15 -0.37
C LEU A 270 -33.57 6.48 -1.15
N LEU A 271 -32.71 5.72 -0.46
CA LEU A 271 -31.61 4.97 -1.08
C LEU A 271 -32.12 3.99 -2.14
N ARG A 272 -31.62 4.11 -3.37
CA ARG A 272 -31.96 3.27 -4.54
C ARG A 272 -30.78 2.44 -5.07
N GLY A 273 -29.56 2.78 -4.65
CA GLY A 273 -28.32 2.06 -4.92
C GLY A 273 -27.11 2.84 -4.41
N CYS A 274 -26.07 2.15 -3.91
CA CYS A 274 -24.81 2.78 -3.52
C CYS A 274 -23.66 1.79 -3.62
N ILE A 275 -22.77 2.03 -4.58
CA ILE A 275 -21.54 1.29 -4.81
C ILE A 275 -20.38 2.28 -4.97
N GLY A 276 -19.20 1.84 -4.55
CA GLY A 276 -17.97 2.59 -4.72
C GLY A 276 -16.75 1.70 -4.72
N ARG A 277 -15.61 2.29 -5.07
CA ARG A 277 -14.31 1.64 -4.98
C ARG A 277 -13.40 2.46 -4.09
N ILE A 278 -12.71 1.75 -3.20
CA ILE A 278 -11.80 2.35 -2.21
C ILE A 278 -10.37 2.44 -2.77
N VAL A 279 -10.00 1.52 -3.66
CA VAL A 279 -8.66 1.46 -4.25
C VAL A 279 -8.50 2.56 -5.29
N ALA A 280 -7.54 3.44 -5.07
CA ALA A 280 -7.19 4.54 -5.96
C ALA A 280 -6.25 4.08 -7.10
N ASP A 281 -6.73 3.24 -8.02
CA ASP A 281 -5.96 2.76 -9.18
C ASP A 281 -6.36 3.42 -10.52
N THR A 282 -7.54 4.05 -10.56
CA THR A 282 -8.21 4.60 -11.73
C THR A 282 -8.44 6.10 -11.55
N ALA A 283 -8.31 6.88 -12.64
CA ALA A 283 -8.61 8.31 -12.64
C ALA A 283 -10.05 8.58 -12.19
N LEU A 284 -10.26 9.57 -11.33
CA LEU A 284 -11.54 9.83 -10.66
C LEU A 284 -12.73 9.93 -11.65
N TYR A 285 -12.61 10.70 -12.74
CA TYR A 285 -13.71 10.83 -13.71
C TYR A 285 -14.11 9.49 -14.36
N LYS A 286 -13.14 8.61 -14.64
CA LYS A 286 -13.39 7.27 -15.18
C LYS A 286 -14.00 6.38 -14.11
N LEU A 287 -13.54 6.50 -12.87
CA LEU A 287 -14.09 5.76 -11.76
C LEU A 287 -15.57 6.10 -11.57
N ILE A 288 -15.94 7.38 -11.54
CA ILE A 288 -17.34 7.81 -11.43
C ILE A 288 -18.22 7.19 -12.52
N SER A 289 -17.74 7.16 -13.77
CA SER A 289 -18.45 6.51 -14.88
C SER A 289 -18.68 5.01 -14.64
N GLN A 290 -17.73 4.31 -14.01
CA GLN A 290 -17.87 2.89 -13.70
C GLN A 290 -18.82 2.68 -12.51
N VAL A 291 -18.60 3.40 -11.41
CA VAL A 291 -19.33 3.15 -10.16
C VAL A 291 -20.78 3.62 -10.21
N VAL A 292 -21.15 4.61 -11.04
CA VAL A 292 -22.57 4.97 -11.22
C VAL A 292 -23.37 3.82 -11.86
N ILE A 293 -22.76 3.08 -12.79
CA ILE A 293 -23.38 1.91 -13.43
C ILE A 293 -23.49 0.78 -12.40
N ASP A 294 -22.42 0.53 -11.65
CA ASP A 294 -22.44 -0.48 -10.60
C ASP A 294 -23.50 -0.16 -9.53
N SER A 295 -23.64 1.10 -9.12
CA SER A 295 -24.69 1.55 -8.19
C SER A 295 -26.11 1.34 -8.73
N ALA A 296 -26.29 1.45 -10.05
CA ALA A 296 -27.59 1.30 -10.69
C ALA A 296 -27.98 -0.17 -10.93
N LEU A 297 -27.01 -1.04 -11.22
CA LEU A 297 -27.26 -2.38 -11.77
C LEU A 297 -26.74 -3.52 -10.90
N ASN A 298 -25.70 -3.29 -10.11
CA ASN A 298 -24.92 -4.33 -9.42
C ASN A 298 -24.96 -4.20 -7.90
N ASP A 299 -25.80 -3.33 -7.32
CA ASP A 299 -26.02 -3.29 -5.88
C ASP A 299 -26.94 -4.46 -5.47
N PRO A 300 -26.45 -5.48 -4.74
CA PRO A 300 -27.21 -6.70 -4.46
C PRO A 300 -28.43 -6.48 -3.57
N ARG A 301 -28.57 -5.30 -2.96
CA ARG A 301 -29.71 -4.94 -2.11
C ARG A 301 -30.93 -4.50 -2.92
N PHE A 302 -30.76 -4.17 -4.21
CA PHE A 302 -31.80 -3.58 -5.04
C PHE A 302 -31.88 -4.24 -6.41
N SER A 303 -33.08 -4.27 -7.01
CA SER A 303 -33.22 -4.62 -8.42
C SER A 303 -32.58 -3.55 -9.32
N PRO A 304 -32.08 -3.91 -10.51
CA PRO A 304 -31.53 -2.95 -11.46
C PRO A 304 -32.45 -1.76 -11.73
N VAL A 305 -31.87 -0.55 -11.82
CA VAL A 305 -32.58 0.68 -12.12
C VAL A 305 -33.07 0.69 -13.58
N GLY A 306 -34.36 0.99 -13.78
CA GLY A 306 -34.94 1.17 -15.11
C GLY A 306 -34.76 2.58 -15.68
N TYR A 307 -34.78 2.72 -17.01
CA TYR A 307 -34.66 4.02 -17.70
C TYR A 307 -35.71 5.04 -17.23
N GLU A 308 -36.96 4.60 -17.05
CA GLU A 308 -38.07 5.45 -16.61
C GLU A 308 -37.91 6.00 -15.18
N GLU A 309 -37.08 5.35 -14.35
CA GLU A 309 -36.81 5.81 -12.97
C GLU A 309 -35.84 7.00 -12.94
N LEU A 310 -35.12 7.28 -14.04
CA LEU A 310 -34.07 8.30 -14.07
C LEU A 310 -34.57 9.70 -13.69
N LYS A 311 -35.81 10.03 -14.11
CA LYS A 311 -36.46 11.30 -13.79
C LYS A 311 -36.69 11.49 -12.29
N ASP A 312 -36.69 10.43 -11.48
CA ASP A 312 -36.90 10.46 -10.03
C ASP A 312 -35.62 10.18 -9.24
N ILE A 313 -34.54 9.74 -9.90
CA ILE A 313 -33.22 9.49 -9.29
C ILE A 313 -32.37 10.75 -9.18
N GLU A 314 -31.99 11.12 -7.96
CA GLU A 314 -30.95 12.08 -7.61
C GLU A 314 -29.61 11.34 -7.43
N ILE A 315 -28.52 11.93 -7.93
CA ILE A 315 -27.16 11.41 -7.79
C ILE A 315 -26.40 12.21 -6.74
N GLU A 316 -25.78 11.49 -5.81
CA GLU A 316 -24.80 12.00 -4.84
C GLU A 316 -23.47 11.29 -5.04
N ILE A 317 -22.37 12.05 -4.98
CA ILE A 317 -21.00 11.55 -5.12
C ILE A 317 -20.26 11.80 -3.82
N SER A 318 -19.55 10.79 -3.33
CA SER A 318 -18.60 10.90 -2.23
C SER A 318 -17.20 10.57 -2.72
N VAL A 319 -16.32 11.56 -2.84
CA VAL A 319 -14.92 11.36 -3.24
C VAL A 319 -14.04 11.26 -2.01
N LEU A 320 -13.28 10.16 -1.89
CA LEU A 320 -12.45 9.88 -0.73
C LEU A 320 -11.11 10.62 -0.82
N THR A 321 -10.70 11.26 0.27
CA THR A 321 -9.31 11.71 0.44
C THR A 321 -8.38 10.50 0.60
N PRO A 322 -7.04 10.68 0.44
CA PRO A 322 -6.08 9.65 0.80
C PRO A 322 -6.30 9.12 2.22
N PHE A 323 -6.08 7.82 2.40
CA PHE A 323 -6.11 7.17 3.70
C PHE A 323 -4.85 7.52 4.47
N THR A 324 -5.02 8.01 5.69
CA THR A 324 -3.95 8.25 6.65
C THR A 324 -4.07 7.24 7.75
N GLU A 325 -2.98 6.54 8.06
CA GLU A 325 -2.99 5.58 9.16
C GLU A 325 -3.11 6.31 10.51
N ILE A 326 -3.87 5.72 11.44
CA ILE A 326 -4.13 6.27 12.76
C ILE A 326 -3.16 5.65 13.75
N GLU A 327 -2.29 6.47 14.34
CA GLU A 327 -1.41 6.04 15.44
C GLU A 327 -2.01 6.39 16.80
N ASN A 328 -2.76 7.50 16.89
CA ASN A 328 -3.49 7.89 18.08
C ASN A 328 -5.00 8.01 17.80
N LEU A 329 -5.82 7.26 18.55
CA LEU A 329 -7.27 7.26 18.40
C LEU A 329 -7.91 8.64 18.65
N GLU A 330 -7.25 9.51 19.41
CA GLU A 330 -7.73 10.87 19.66
C GLU A 330 -7.76 11.75 18.40
N GLU A 331 -7.05 11.36 17.34
CA GLU A 331 -7.09 12.03 16.04
C GLU A 331 -8.40 11.79 15.26
N ILE A 332 -9.29 10.93 15.76
CA ILE A 332 -10.57 10.62 15.14
C ILE A 332 -11.58 11.70 15.52
N GLU A 333 -11.91 12.54 14.54
CA GLU A 333 -12.99 13.52 14.60
C GLU A 333 -14.26 12.90 13.99
N VAL A 334 -15.24 12.60 14.84
CA VAL A 334 -16.54 12.05 14.41
C VAL A 334 -17.25 13.06 13.50
N GLY A 335 -17.85 12.57 12.41
CA GLY A 335 -18.53 13.40 11.41
C GLY A 335 -17.62 14.00 10.35
N LYS A 336 -16.32 14.09 10.62
CA LYS A 336 -15.30 14.51 9.64
C LYS A 336 -14.56 13.33 9.03
N HIS A 337 -14.15 12.38 9.87
CA HIS A 337 -13.38 11.22 9.45
C HIS A 337 -14.26 9.98 9.27
N GLY A 338 -14.09 9.30 8.14
CA GLY A 338 -14.42 7.90 7.95
C GLY A 338 -13.29 7.02 8.47
N LEU A 339 -13.62 5.76 8.77
CA LEU A 339 -12.68 4.78 9.28
C LEU A 339 -12.59 3.58 8.36
N MET A 340 -11.38 3.08 8.15
CA MET A 340 -11.13 1.80 7.52
C MET A 340 -10.25 0.95 8.44
N ILE A 341 -10.66 -0.28 8.67
CA ILE A 341 -9.92 -1.25 9.48
C ILE A 341 -9.47 -2.43 8.62
N ARG A 342 -8.30 -2.98 8.91
CA ARG A 342 -7.77 -4.21 8.31
C ARG A 342 -7.12 -5.10 9.36
N LYS A 343 -7.46 -6.39 9.35
CA LYS A 343 -6.82 -7.46 10.14
C LYS A 343 -6.82 -8.77 9.35
N GLY A 344 -5.67 -9.21 8.85
CA GLY A 344 -5.58 -10.34 7.93
C GLY A 344 -6.46 -10.13 6.70
N PHE A 345 -7.45 -11.01 6.51
CA PHE A 345 -8.43 -10.93 5.42
C PHE A 345 -9.66 -10.07 5.76
N TYR A 346 -9.83 -9.72 7.03
CA TYR A 346 -10.96 -8.92 7.48
C TYR A 346 -10.70 -7.45 7.18
N SER A 347 -11.66 -6.80 6.52
CA SER A 347 -11.62 -5.36 6.30
C SER A 347 -13.03 -4.78 6.33
N GLY A 348 -13.12 -3.60 6.91
CA GLY A 348 -14.35 -2.81 6.94
C GLY A 348 -14.03 -1.36 6.65
N LEU A 349 -15.00 -0.65 6.07
CA LEU A 349 -14.96 0.79 5.90
C LEU A 349 -16.30 1.41 6.29
N LEU A 350 -16.28 2.49 7.06
CA LEU A 350 -17.42 3.33 7.37
C LEU A 350 -17.12 4.78 6.96
N LEU A 351 -18.08 5.42 6.30
CA LEU A 351 -17.97 6.80 5.83
C LEU A 351 -18.20 7.81 6.98
N PRO A 352 -17.69 9.06 6.85
CA PRO A 352 -17.82 10.08 7.90
C PRO A 352 -19.25 10.38 8.38
N GLN A 353 -20.24 10.27 7.49
CA GLN A 353 -21.64 10.57 7.79
C GLN A 353 -22.34 9.52 8.66
N VAL A 354 -21.89 8.26 8.61
CA VAL A 354 -22.55 7.15 9.31
C VAL A 354 -22.64 7.40 10.83
N PRO A 355 -21.56 7.74 11.55
CA PRO A 355 -21.69 8.00 12.98
C PRO A 355 -22.62 9.18 13.32
N LEU A 356 -22.80 10.16 12.43
CA LEU A 356 -23.75 11.26 12.65
C LEU A 356 -25.20 10.80 12.51
N GLU A 357 -25.50 9.99 11.49
CA GLU A 357 -26.85 9.44 11.26
C GLU A 357 -27.37 8.62 12.44
N TYR A 358 -26.47 7.90 13.13
CA TYR A 358 -26.82 7.03 14.25
C TYR A 358 -26.46 7.62 15.63
N GLY A 359 -25.97 8.86 15.70
CA GLY A 359 -25.58 9.50 16.97
C GLY A 359 -24.44 8.80 17.71
N TRP A 360 -23.51 8.18 16.99
CA TRP A 360 -22.38 7.45 17.56
C TRP A 360 -21.25 8.38 17.99
N GLY A 361 -20.75 8.18 19.21
CA GLY A 361 -19.44 8.69 19.63
C GLY A 361 -18.29 7.88 19.04
N ARG A 362 -17.04 8.34 19.28
CA ARG A 362 -15.81 7.73 18.75
C ARG A 362 -15.66 6.25 19.11
N GLU A 363 -15.93 5.88 20.37
CA GLU A 363 -15.79 4.49 20.82
C GLU A 363 -16.78 3.56 20.12
N THR A 364 -18.05 3.96 20.05
CA THR A 364 -19.08 3.22 19.30
C THR A 364 -18.69 3.09 17.83
N PHE A 365 -18.19 4.17 17.23
CA PHE A 365 -17.74 4.16 15.84
C PHE A 365 -16.62 3.12 15.59
N LEU A 366 -15.63 3.06 16.50
CA LEU A 366 -14.54 2.07 16.48
C LEU A 366 -15.04 0.62 16.64
N LYS A 367 -16.01 0.38 17.52
CA LYS A 367 -16.61 -0.96 17.69
C LYS A 367 -17.40 -1.39 16.47
N HIS A 368 -18.17 -0.48 15.87
CA HIS A 368 -18.97 -0.77 14.69
C HIS A 368 -18.13 -0.99 13.43
N ILE A 369 -16.98 -0.30 13.26
CA ILE A 369 -16.09 -0.60 12.14
C ILE A 369 -15.47 -2.00 12.28
N CYS A 370 -15.15 -2.45 13.49
CA CYS A 370 -14.69 -3.83 13.74
C CYS A 370 -15.78 -4.84 13.36
N LEU A 371 -17.00 -4.65 13.83
CA LEU A 371 -18.13 -5.54 13.52
C LEU A 371 -18.41 -5.58 12.01
N LYS A 372 -18.35 -4.42 11.33
CA LYS A 372 -18.50 -4.35 9.87
C LYS A 372 -17.40 -5.12 9.13
N ALA A 373 -16.19 -5.17 9.69
CA ALA A 373 -15.10 -5.96 9.14
C ALA A 373 -15.22 -7.46 9.43
N GLY A 374 -16.19 -7.88 10.25
CA GLY A 374 -16.30 -9.26 10.75
C GLY A 374 -15.36 -9.57 11.92
N LEU A 375 -14.92 -8.55 12.66
CA LEU A 375 -14.03 -8.65 13.81
C LEU A 375 -14.78 -8.47 15.14
N PRO A 376 -14.22 -8.97 16.26
CA PRO A 376 -14.70 -8.64 17.60
C PRO A 376 -14.74 -7.12 17.84
N PRO A 377 -15.70 -6.58 18.62
CA PRO A 377 -15.88 -5.14 18.82
C PRO A 377 -14.62 -4.37 19.26
N ASP A 378 -13.78 -4.99 20.09
CA ASP A 378 -12.57 -4.37 20.64
C ASP A 378 -11.29 -4.67 19.85
N ALA A 379 -11.41 -5.31 18.66
CA ALA A 379 -10.25 -5.69 17.86
C ALA A 379 -9.36 -4.50 17.46
N TYR A 380 -9.92 -3.28 17.36
CA TYR A 380 -9.16 -2.05 17.08
C TYR A 380 -8.05 -1.73 18.10
N LYS A 381 -8.03 -2.40 19.26
CA LYS A 381 -6.98 -2.27 20.29
C LYS A 381 -5.80 -3.22 20.07
N GLU A 382 -5.91 -4.18 19.16
CA GLU A 382 -4.89 -5.20 18.92
C GLU A 382 -3.72 -4.65 18.08
N LYS A 383 -2.50 -5.15 18.34
CA LYS A 383 -1.26 -4.65 17.73
C LYS A 383 -1.13 -4.93 16.22
N ASP A 384 -1.84 -5.94 15.72
CA ASP A 384 -1.82 -6.39 14.33
C ASP A 384 -2.95 -5.78 13.48
N VAL A 385 -3.76 -4.90 14.07
CA VAL A 385 -4.79 -4.14 13.36
C VAL A 385 -4.20 -2.88 12.73
N LEU A 386 -4.56 -2.65 11.47
CA LEU A 386 -4.30 -1.39 10.80
C LEU A 386 -5.60 -0.59 10.76
N LEU A 387 -5.55 0.63 11.30
CA LEU A 387 -6.66 1.55 11.30
C LEU A 387 -6.28 2.79 10.50
N TYR A 388 -7.16 3.20 9.59
CA TYR A 388 -6.97 4.35 8.73
C TYR A 388 -8.14 5.31 8.87
N LYS A 389 -7.85 6.61 8.85
CA LYS A 389 -8.82 7.69 8.67
C LYS A 389 -8.76 8.23 7.25
N PHE A 390 -9.88 8.73 6.78
CA PHE A 390 -10.01 9.48 5.54
C PHE A 390 -11.20 10.43 5.69
N SER A 391 -11.28 11.45 4.85
CA SER A 391 -12.46 12.31 4.71
C SER A 391 -13.14 12.03 3.38
N ALA A 392 -14.39 12.47 3.24
CA ALA A 392 -15.12 12.39 1.98
C ALA A 392 -15.61 13.78 1.57
N ILE A 393 -15.34 14.17 0.33
CA ILE A 393 -15.97 15.33 -0.30
C ILE A 393 -17.30 14.85 -0.85
N VAL A 394 -18.38 15.20 -0.16
CA VAL A 394 -19.75 14.78 -0.50
C VAL A 394 -20.48 15.93 -1.17
N PHE A 395 -21.14 15.64 -2.29
CA PHE A 395 -21.93 16.60 -3.05
C PHE A 395 -22.96 15.90 -3.93
N SER A 396 -24.09 16.55 -4.18
CA SER A 396 -25.24 16.01 -4.89
C SER A 396 -25.74 16.95 -5.98
N GLU A 397 -26.56 16.43 -6.90
CA GLU A 397 -27.24 17.27 -7.91
C GLU A 397 -28.13 18.34 -7.29
N LYS A 398 -28.72 18.05 -6.14
CA LYS A 398 -29.58 18.98 -5.40
C LYS A 398 -28.80 20.19 -4.90
N ASP A 399 -27.56 20.00 -4.45
CA ASP A 399 -26.69 21.09 -3.98
C ASP A 399 -26.40 22.13 -5.08
N TYR A 400 -26.53 21.72 -6.36
CA TYR A 400 -26.22 22.54 -7.54
C TYR A 400 -27.43 22.89 -8.41
N GLY A 401 -28.65 22.57 -7.97
CA GLY A 401 -29.87 22.82 -8.75
C GLY A 401 -29.87 22.11 -10.12
N LEU A 402 -29.17 20.97 -10.22
CA LEU A 402 -29.19 20.13 -11.43
C LEU A 402 -30.43 19.23 -11.47
N LYS A 403 -31.15 19.13 -10.34
CA LYS A 403 -32.40 18.40 -10.20
C LYS A 403 -33.30 18.97 -9.09
#